data_AF-A0A969JPI3-F1
#
_entry.id   AF-A0A969JPI3-F1
#
_cell.length_a   1.000
_cell.length_b   1.000
_cell.length_c   1.000
_cell.angle_alpha   90.00
_cell.angle_beta   90.00
_cell.angle_gamma   90.00
#
_symmetry.space_group_name_H-M   'P 1'
#
loop_
_entity.id
_entity.type
_entity.pdbx_description
1 polymer ?
#
loop_
_entity_poly.entity_id
_entity_poly.type
_entity_poly.pdbx_seq_one_letter_code
_entity_poly.pdbx_strand_id
1 'polypeptide(L)'
;MTRLSPTFDWQAGLVLLTISTNHFMQRPLRDAMATFCGAGNINWLMSGTLVGALSLSAGLFYLEKKLNITTVIPYLLTIMAFVQLVIYQSLQHPTFFNAMVYFVLNGATSLSLLSLVFKRVIFPYANYSKQVLKSYTISNAGAIMGPLITLAVAHTFNELTICCFHHFC
;
A
#
# COMPACT_ATOMS: atom_id res chain seq x y z
N MET A 1 -35.52 13.82 18.62
CA MET A 1 -34.86 13.09 17.52
C MET A 1 -33.41 12.83 17.90
N THR A 2 -33.12 11.64 18.43
CA THR A 2 -31.77 11.23 18.80
C THR A 2 -30.96 10.95 17.53
N ARG A 3 -30.05 11.86 17.17
CA ARG A 3 -29.02 11.62 16.15
C ARG A 3 -28.13 10.49 16.67
N LEU A 4 -28.43 9.25 16.30
CA LEU A 4 -27.46 8.17 16.32
C LEU A 4 -26.32 8.62 15.40
N SER A 5 -25.22 9.08 15.97
CA SER A 5 -24.02 9.32 15.20
C SER A 5 -23.61 7.98 14.62
N PRO A 6 -23.40 7.88 13.29
CA PRO A 6 -23.03 6.61 12.71
C PRO A 6 -21.72 6.14 13.33
N THR A 7 -21.66 4.93 13.88
CA THR A 7 -20.45 4.45 14.54
C THR A 7 -19.39 4.15 13.49
N PHE A 8 -18.18 4.66 13.71
CA PHE A 8 -17.02 4.29 12.89
C PHE A 8 -16.78 2.79 13.05
N ASP A 9 -16.82 2.05 11.95
CA ASP A 9 -16.62 0.61 11.96
C ASP A 9 -15.14 0.29 12.23
N TRP A 10 -14.88 -0.38 13.34
CA TRP A 10 -13.53 -0.80 13.74
C TRP A 10 -12.86 -1.68 12.68
N GLN A 11 -13.63 -2.51 11.97
CA GLN A 11 -13.11 -3.35 10.89
C GLN A 11 -12.58 -2.51 9.74
N ALA A 12 -13.30 -1.44 9.37
CA ALA A 12 -12.87 -0.51 8.34
C ALA A 12 -11.60 0.26 8.75
N GLY A 13 -11.48 0.59 10.04
CA GLY A 13 -10.26 1.16 10.61
C GLY A 13 -9.05 0.22 10.51
N LEU A 14 -9.23 -1.06 10.82
CA LEU A 14 -8.16 -2.05 10.68
C LEU A 14 -7.73 -2.22 9.22
N VAL A 15 -8.68 -2.27 8.28
CA VAL A 15 -8.36 -2.36 6.84
C VAL A 15 -7.57 -1.13 6.38
N LEU A 16 -7.98 0.08 6.79
CA LEU A 16 -7.22 1.32 6.52
C LEU A 16 -5.81 1.27 7.08
N LEU A 17 -5.66 0.81 8.33
CA LEU A 17 -4.38 0.66 9.00
C LEU A 17 -3.50 -0.32 8.24
N THR A 18 -4.00 -1.51 7.90
CA THR A 18 -3.24 -2.56 7.21
C THR A 18 -2.79 -2.12 5.82
N ILE A 19 -3.67 -1.53 5.00
CA ILE A 19 -3.31 -1.06 3.65
C ILE A 19 -2.28 0.07 3.76
N SER A 20 -2.47 1.01 4.70
CA SER A 20 -1.53 2.12 4.91
C SER A 20 -0.17 1.58 5.38
N THR A 21 -0.14 0.71 6.39
CA THR A 21 1.09 0.06 6.86
C THR A 21 1.82 -0.63 5.73
N ASN A 22 1.11 -1.46 4.95
CA ASN A 22 1.69 -2.18 3.83
C ASN A 22 2.32 -1.26 2.77
N HIS A 23 1.63 -0.18 2.41
CA HIS A 23 2.17 0.77 1.44
C HIS A 23 3.46 1.42 1.94
N PHE A 24 3.49 1.84 3.21
CA PHE A 24 4.64 2.55 3.76
C PHE A 24 5.79 1.62 4.18
N MET A 25 5.56 0.32 4.35
CA MET A 25 6.63 -0.67 4.53
C MET A 25 7.64 -0.68 3.38
N GLN A 26 7.24 -0.25 2.18
CA GLN A 26 8.11 -0.23 1.01
C GLN A 26 9.05 0.98 0.94
N ARG A 27 8.84 2.00 1.78
CA ARG A 27 9.64 3.23 1.72
C ARG A 27 11.13 3.00 1.98
N PRO A 28 11.54 2.28 3.05
CA PRO A 28 12.95 2.01 3.28
C PRO A 28 13.60 1.21 2.15
N LEU A 29 12.84 0.28 1.54
CA LEU A 29 13.31 -0.50 0.40
C LEU A 29 13.64 0.41 -0.79
N ARG A 30 12.72 1.32 -1.14
CA ARG A 30 12.95 2.33 -2.19
C ARG A 30 14.17 3.20 -1.88
N ASP A 31 14.28 3.68 -0.65
CA ASP A 31 15.37 4.56 -0.25
C ASP A 31 16.72 3.84 -0.28
N ALA A 32 16.75 2.51 -0.07
CA ALA A 32 17.94 1.70 -0.32
C ALA A 32 18.24 1.56 -1.83
N MET A 33 17.25 1.29 -2.68
CA MET A 33 17.47 1.21 -4.14
C MET A 33 18.02 2.53 -4.71
N ALA A 34 17.54 3.65 -4.17
CA ALA A 34 17.98 5.00 -4.49
C ALA A 34 19.47 5.22 -4.22
N THR A 35 19.95 4.77 -3.06
CA THR A 35 21.35 4.94 -2.66
C THR A 35 22.30 4.06 -3.46
N PHE A 36 21.89 2.82 -3.81
CA PHE A 36 22.79 1.86 -4.47
C PHE A 36 22.83 1.95 -5.99
N CYS A 37 21.71 2.27 -6.66
CA CYS A 37 21.64 2.29 -8.13
C CYS A 37 21.21 3.65 -8.70
N GLY A 38 21.33 4.73 -7.93
CA GLY A 38 21.23 6.11 -8.39
C GLY A 38 19.82 6.72 -8.42
N ALA A 39 19.76 8.05 -8.30
CA ALA A 39 18.51 8.79 -8.13
C ALA A 39 17.55 8.75 -9.35
N GLY A 40 18.08 8.53 -10.56
CA GLY A 40 17.26 8.45 -11.78
C GLY A 40 16.24 7.32 -11.76
N ASN A 41 16.58 6.21 -11.10
CA ASN A 41 15.71 5.04 -10.97
C ASN A 41 14.52 5.28 -10.02
N ILE A 42 14.63 6.21 -9.07
CA ILE A 42 13.56 6.58 -8.14
C ILE A 42 12.40 7.25 -8.88
N ASN A 43 12.71 8.15 -9.80
CA ASN A 43 11.69 8.86 -10.58
C ASN A 43 10.85 7.87 -11.38
N TRP A 44 11.50 6.87 -11.99
CA TRP A 44 10.80 5.82 -12.71
C TRP A 44 9.91 4.97 -11.79
N LEU A 45 10.41 4.58 -10.60
CA LEU A 45 9.63 3.86 -9.59
C LEU A 45 8.39 4.64 -9.14
N MET A 46 8.53 5.95 -8.90
CA MET A 46 7.43 6.83 -8.49
C MET A 46 6.42 7.04 -9.62
N SER A 47 6.88 7.39 -10.81
CA SER A 47 6.01 7.61 -11.97
C SER A 47 5.29 6.33 -12.37
N GLY A 48 5.98 5.18 -12.38
CA GLY A 48 5.36 3.88 -12.64
C GLY A 48 4.31 3.52 -11.60
N THR A 49 4.60 3.75 -10.32
CA THR A 49 3.63 3.54 -9.24
C THR A 49 2.41 4.44 -9.38
N LEU A 50 2.61 5.72 -9.73
CA LEU A 50 1.53 6.68 -9.94
C LEU A 50 0.63 6.29 -11.12
N VAL A 51 1.24 6.01 -12.28
CA VAL A 51 0.50 5.60 -13.49
C VAL A 51 -0.25 4.29 -13.24
N GLY A 52 0.41 3.32 -12.59
CA GLY A 52 -0.20 2.06 -12.19
C GLY A 52 -1.36 2.26 -11.24
N ALA A 53 -1.20 3.09 -10.20
CA ALA A 53 -2.24 3.41 -9.23
C ALA A 53 -3.45 4.08 -9.89
N LEU A 54 -3.23 5.03 -10.79
CA LEU A 54 -4.32 5.70 -11.51
C LEU A 54 -5.06 4.73 -12.44
N SER A 55 -4.31 3.90 -13.17
CA SER A 55 -4.89 2.91 -14.08
C SER A 55 -5.73 1.86 -13.34
N LEU A 56 -5.19 1.32 -12.24
CA LEU A 56 -5.90 0.39 -11.36
C LEU A 56 -7.10 1.05 -10.68
N SER A 57 -6.96 2.28 -10.20
CA SER A 57 -8.05 3.03 -9.57
C SER A 57 -9.20 3.26 -10.55
N ALA A 58 -8.91 3.61 -11.80
CA ALA A 58 -9.93 3.77 -12.84
C ALA A 58 -10.66 2.45 -13.12
N GLY A 59 -9.91 1.34 -13.24
CA GLY A 59 -10.49 0.00 -13.40
C GLY A 59 -11.38 -0.42 -12.22
N LEU A 60 -10.90 -0.21 -10.99
CA LEU A 60 -11.64 -0.50 -9.76
C LEU A 60 -12.90 0.36 -9.63
N PHE A 61 -12.85 1.63 -10.03
CA PHE A 61 -14.02 2.51 -10.02
C PHE A 61 -15.08 2.06 -11.03
N TYR A 62 -14.66 1.56 -12.20
CA TYR A 62 -15.56 0.95 -13.16
C TYR A 62 -16.19 -0.35 -12.63
N LEU A 63 -15.39 -1.21 -11.97
CA LEU A 63 -15.85 -2.42 -11.30
C LEU A 63 -16.84 -2.11 -10.17
N GLU A 64 -16.59 -1.08 -9.37
CA GLU A 64 -17.49 -0.62 -8.30
C GLU A 64 -18.88 -0.23 -8.83
N LYS A 65 -18.98 0.33 -10.04
CA LYS A 65 -20.29 0.66 -10.62
C LYS A 65 -21.13 -0.58 -10.94
N LYS A 66 -20.49 -1.74 -11.16
CA LYS A 66 -21.16 -3.00 -11.51
C LYS A 66 -21.32 -3.95 -10.32
N LEU A 67 -20.48 -3.83 -9.29
CA LEU A 67 -20.41 -4.76 -8.17
C LEU A 67 -20.53 -4.03 -6.83
N ASN A 68 -21.19 -4.66 -5.86
CA ASN A 68 -21.27 -4.10 -4.52
C ASN A 68 -19.89 -4.14 -3.86
N ILE A 69 -19.30 -2.97 -3.57
CA ILE A 69 -17.90 -2.90 -3.18
C ILE A 69 -17.59 -3.61 -1.86
N THR A 70 -18.57 -3.71 -0.96
CA THR A 70 -18.41 -4.34 0.36
C THR A 70 -18.10 -5.82 0.23
N THR A 71 -18.64 -6.48 -0.78
CA THR A 71 -18.28 -7.87 -1.09
C THR A 71 -16.96 -7.96 -1.85
N VAL A 72 -16.53 -6.93 -2.56
CA VAL A 72 -15.32 -6.94 -3.41
C VAL A 72 -14.03 -6.64 -2.62
N ILE A 73 -14.09 -5.79 -1.60
CA ILE A 73 -12.93 -5.44 -0.75
C ILE A 73 -12.17 -6.67 -0.21
N PRO A 74 -12.80 -7.70 0.39
CA PRO A 74 -12.06 -8.86 0.87
C PRO A 74 -11.35 -9.62 -0.26
N TYR A 75 -11.96 -9.74 -1.45
CA TYR A 75 -11.30 -10.36 -2.60
C TYR A 75 -10.11 -9.54 -3.12
N LEU A 76 -10.21 -8.21 -3.06
CA LEU A 76 -9.09 -7.36 -3.44
C LEU A 76 -7.94 -7.43 -2.43
N LEU A 77 -8.25 -7.57 -1.14
CA LEU A 77 -7.25 -7.80 -0.10
C LEU A 77 -6.59 -9.17 -0.24
N THR A 78 -7.33 -10.22 -0.61
CA THR A 78 -6.73 -11.54 -0.88
C THR A 78 -5.89 -11.52 -2.14
N ILE A 79 -6.30 -10.81 -3.19
CA ILE A 79 -5.46 -10.58 -4.38
C ILE A 79 -4.20 -9.82 -4.00
N MET A 80 -4.27 -8.79 -3.16
CA MET A 80 -3.09 -8.06 -2.68
C MET A 80 -2.15 -8.99 -1.90
N ALA A 81 -2.67 -9.78 -0.98
CA ALA A 81 -1.88 -10.76 -0.23
C ALA A 81 -1.27 -11.84 -1.13
N PHE A 82 -2.01 -12.30 -2.15
CA PHE A 82 -1.52 -13.26 -3.12
C PHE A 82 -0.41 -12.68 -3.99
N VAL A 83 -0.58 -11.45 -4.50
CA VAL A 83 0.45 -10.71 -5.25
C VAL A 83 1.71 -10.56 -4.40
N GLN A 84 1.58 -10.25 -3.10
CA GLN A 84 2.72 -10.20 -2.19
C GLN A 84 3.39 -11.56 -1.99
N LEU A 85 2.61 -12.63 -1.84
CA LEU A 85 3.14 -13.98 -1.65
C LEU A 85 3.91 -14.47 -2.88
N VAL A 86 3.33 -14.32 -4.06
CA VAL A 86 3.95 -14.70 -5.35
C VAL A 86 5.23 -13.90 -5.58
N ILE A 87 5.21 -12.60 -5.25
CA ILE A 87 6.39 -11.77 -5.44
C ILE A 87 7.46 -12.02 -4.35
N TYR A 88 7.07 -12.30 -3.11
CA TYR A 88 8.00 -12.74 -2.05
C TYR A 88 8.77 -14.01 -2.45
N GLN A 89 8.09 -14.98 -3.08
CA GLN A 89 8.77 -16.16 -3.63
C GLN A 89 9.77 -15.79 -4.74
N SER A 90 9.45 -14.80 -5.58
CA SER A 90 10.38 -14.31 -6.61
C SER A 90 11.62 -13.59 -6.04
N LEU A 91 11.54 -13.09 -4.80
CA LEU A 91 12.68 -12.51 -4.07
C LEU A 91 13.67 -13.56 -3.55
N GLN A 92 13.41 -14.87 -3.69
CA GLN A 92 14.44 -15.89 -3.36
C GLN A 92 15.62 -15.87 -4.35
N HIS A 93 15.42 -15.31 -5.55
CA HIS A 93 16.47 -15.01 -6.52
C HIS A 93 16.35 -13.53 -6.95
N PRO A 94 16.78 -12.58 -6.10
CA PRO A 94 16.51 -11.17 -6.34
C PRO A 94 17.36 -10.66 -7.50
N THR A 95 16.72 -10.35 -8.62
CA THR A 95 17.27 -9.42 -9.61
C THR A 95 16.78 -8.02 -9.28
N PHE A 96 17.60 -6.99 -9.57
CA PHE A 96 17.22 -5.60 -9.37
C PHE A 96 15.88 -5.25 -10.05
N PHE A 97 15.67 -5.75 -11.27
CA PHE A 97 14.44 -5.55 -12.03
C PHE A 97 13.20 -6.12 -11.32
N ASN A 98 13.29 -7.32 -10.73
CA ASN A 98 12.18 -7.92 -9.98
C ASN A 98 11.78 -7.06 -8.77
N ALA A 99 12.77 -6.49 -8.08
CA ALA A 99 12.52 -5.60 -6.94
C ALA A 99 11.84 -4.28 -7.36
N MET A 100 12.20 -3.74 -8.53
CA MET A 100 11.55 -2.55 -9.09
C MET A 100 10.09 -2.82 -9.47
N VAL A 101 9.84 -3.92 -10.19
CA VAL A 101 8.48 -4.33 -10.58
C VAL A 101 7.62 -4.61 -9.34
N TYR A 102 8.18 -5.25 -8.32
CA TYR A 102 7.52 -5.43 -7.02
C TYR A 102 7.09 -4.10 -6.39
N PHE A 103 8.01 -3.15 -6.32
CA PHE A 103 7.74 -1.84 -5.74
C PHE A 103 6.57 -1.15 -6.45
N VAL A 104 6.61 -1.12 -7.79
CA VAL A 104 5.58 -0.50 -8.61
C VAL A 104 4.22 -1.20 -8.46
N LEU A 105 4.17 -2.53 -8.56
CA LEU A 105 2.93 -3.28 -8.49
C LEU A 105 2.28 -3.23 -7.10
N ASN A 106 3.05 -3.46 -6.04
CA ASN A 106 2.50 -3.43 -4.68
C ASN A 106 2.17 -1.99 -4.24
N GLY A 107 2.93 -1.00 -4.70
CA GLY A 107 2.61 0.41 -4.49
C GLY A 107 1.32 0.80 -5.19
N ALA A 108 1.18 0.43 -6.47
CA ALA A 108 0.00 0.73 -7.29
C ALA A 108 -1.27 0.08 -6.71
N THR A 109 -1.23 -1.21 -6.39
CA THR A 109 -2.36 -1.92 -5.76
C THR A 109 -2.72 -1.32 -4.40
N SER A 110 -1.74 -1.06 -3.53
CA SER A 110 -2.00 -0.49 -2.21
C SER A 110 -2.66 0.89 -2.29
N LEU A 111 -2.17 1.79 -3.14
CA LEU A 111 -2.76 3.13 -3.33
C LEU A 111 -4.17 3.07 -3.92
N SER A 112 -4.40 2.15 -4.86
CA SER A 112 -5.71 1.95 -5.49
C SER A 112 -6.75 1.46 -4.48
N LEU A 113 -6.36 0.50 -3.63
CA LEU A 113 -7.20 0.00 -2.55
C LEU A 113 -7.43 1.04 -1.47
N LEU A 114 -6.39 1.80 -1.12
CA LEU A 114 -6.50 2.88 -0.17
C LEU A 114 -7.53 3.91 -0.64
N SER A 115 -7.48 4.34 -1.90
CA SER A 115 -8.46 5.26 -2.51
C SER A 115 -9.91 4.73 -2.39
N LEU A 116 -10.10 3.45 -2.68
CA LEU A 116 -11.40 2.80 -2.64
C LEU A 116 -11.96 2.68 -1.20
N VAL A 117 -11.11 2.34 -0.24
CA VAL A 117 -11.49 2.27 1.18
C VAL A 117 -11.74 3.66 1.73
N PHE A 118 -10.89 4.65 1.42
CA PHE A 118 -11.14 6.06 1.77
C PHE A 118 -12.50 6.53 1.26
N LYS A 119 -12.86 6.13 0.03
CA LYS A 119 -14.15 6.50 -0.54
C LYS A 119 -15.33 5.98 0.31
N ARG A 120 -15.22 4.77 0.84
CA ARG A 120 -16.27 4.15 1.64
C ARG A 120 -16.25 4.53 3.11
N VAL A 121 -15.09 4.83 3.66
CA VAL A 121 -14.96 5.14 5.08
C VAL A 121 -15.10 6.63 5.35
N ILE A 122 -14.61 7.50 4.47
CA ILE A 122 -14.59 8.95 4.70
C ILE A 122 -15.78 9.66 4.07
N PHE A 123 -16.13 9.40 2.81
CA PHE A 123 -17.19 10.18 2.15
C PHE A 123 -18.57 10.06 2.81
N PRO A 124 -19.00 8.92 3.38
CA PRO A 124 -20.27 8.87 4.12
C PRO A 124 -20.28 9.77 5.36
N TYR A 125 -19.11 10.09 5.88
CA TYR A 125 -18.92 10.91 7.07
C TYR A 125 -18.41 12.32 6.75
N ALA A 126 -18.49 12.79 5.51
CA ALA A 126 -18.00 14.11 5.11
C ALA A 126 -18.56 15.25 5.98
N ASN A 127 -19.80 15.12 6.46
CA ASN A 127 -20.46 16.09 7.33
C ASN A 127 -20.10 15.93 8.83
N TYR A 128 -19.33 14.90 9.20
CA TYR A 128 -18.95 14.55 10.56
C TYR A 128 -17.43 14.65 10.74
N SER A 129 -16.95 15.87 11.04
CA SER A 129 -15.52 16.18 11.16
C SER A 129 -14.73 15.23 12.07
N LYS A 130 -15.33 14.77 13.18
CA LYS A 130 -14.68 13.84 14.13
C LYS A 130 -14.37 12.47 13.53
N GLN A 131 -15.23 11.95 12.65
CA GLN A 131 -15.06 10.61 12.05
C GLN A 131 -14.08 10.64 10.87
N VAL A 132 -14.12 11.73 10.11
CA VAL A 132 -13.12 12.03 9.09
C VAL A 132 -11.74 12.11 9.74
N LEU A 133 -11.60 12.88 10.82
CA LEU A 133 -10.33 13.00 11.55
C LEU A 133 -9.83 11.64 12.05
N LYS A 134 -10.68 10.82 12.67
CA LYS A 134 -10.31 9.46 13.12
C LYS A 134 -9.77 8.61 11.98
N SER A 135 -10.40 8.65 10.81
CA SER A 135 -9.98 7.89 9.63
C SER A 135 -8.58 8.32 9.14
N TYR A 136 -8.32 9.63 9.11
CA TYR A 136 -6.98 10.15 8.80
C TYR A 136 -5.94 9.80 9.86
N THR A 137 -6.28 9.86 11.15
CA THR A 137 -5.37 9.47 12.23
C THR A 137 -4.96 8.01 12.12
N ILE A 138 -5.91 7.12 11.80
CA ILE A 138 -5.64 5.69 11.62
C ILE A 138 -4.73 5.45 10.41
N SER A 139 -4.99 6.12 9.28
CA SER A 139 -4.12 6.01 8.09
C SER A 139 -2.70 6.52 8.39
N ASN A 140 -2.58 7.64 9.12
CA ASN A 140 -1.27 8.17 9.54
C ASN A 140 -0.55 7.24 10.53
N ALA A 141 -1.27 6.58 11.43
CA ALA A 141 -0.67 5.56 12.29
C ALA A 141 -0.07 4.42 11.47
N GLY A 142 -0.77 3.97 10.42
CA GLY A 142 -0.24 2.96 9.50
C GLY A 142 0.99 3.46 8.73
N ALA A 143 0.97 4.72 8.29
CA ALA A 143 2.12 5.35 7.63
C ALA A 143 3.39 5.39 8.49
N ILE A 144 3.24 5.48 9.81
CA ILE A 144 4.35 5.44 10.77
C ILE A 144 4.74 3.99 11.10
N MET A 145 3.76 3.10 11.28
CA MET A 145 4.00 1.70 11.59
C MET A 145 4.73 0.97 10.46
N GLY A 146 4.41 1.27 9.20
CA GLY A 146 5.01 0.58 8.05
C GLY A 146 6.55 0.61 8.05
N PRO A 147 7.18 1.80 8.01
CA PRO A 147 8.64 1.92 8.03
C PRO A 147 9.26 1.35 9.31
N LEU A 148 8.59 1.48 10.46
CA LEU A 148 9.06 0.91 11.72
C LEU A 148 9.09 -0.62 11.69
N ILE A 149 8.06 -1.26 11.13
CA ILE A 149 8.04 -2.72 10.96
C ILE A 149 9.15 -3.12 9.99
N THR A 150 9.31 -2.43 8.87
CA THR A 150 10.39 -2.71 7.93
C THR A 150 11.76 -2.56 8.58
N LEU A 151 11.98 -1.54 9.41
CA LEU A 151 13.22 -1.33 10.18
C LEU A 151 13.44 -2.43 11.24
N ALA A 152 12.39 -2.85 11.96
CA ALA A 152 12.48 -3.92 12.94
C ALA A 152 12.82 -5.27 12.29
N VAL A 153 12.30 -5.50 11.08
CA VAL A 153 12.59 -6.70 10.27
C VAL A 153 13.85 -6.48 9.39
N ALA A 154 14.43 -5.27 9.36
CA ALA A 154 15.56 -4.96 8.49
C ALA A 154 16.81 -5.76 8.84
N HIS A 155 16.98 -6.21 10.09
CA HIS A 155 18.08 -7.12 10.43
C HIS A 155 18.04 -8.43 9.61
N THR A 156 16.86 -8.91 9.20
CA THR A 156 16.74 -10.03 8.24
C THR A 156 16.85 -9.60 6.78
N PHE A 157 16.57 -8.34 6.44
CA PHE A 157 16.71 -7.84 5.05
C PHE A 157 18.13 -7.40 4.70
N ASN A 158 18.93 -6.93 5.67
CA ASN A 158 20.24 -6.33 5.41
C ASN A 158 21.19 -7.30 4.68
N GLU A 159 21.14 -8.59 5.00
CA GLU A 159 21.90 -9.62 4.29
C GLU A 159 21.41 -9.85 2.84
N LEU A 160 20.12 -9.70 2.56
CA LEU A 160 19.53 -9.84 1.22
C LEU A 160 19.75 -8.60 0.34
N THR A 161 19.60 -7.39 0.90
CA THR A 161 19.77 -6.14 0.15
C THR A 161 21.23 -5.80 -0.14
N ILE A 162 22.16 -6.03 0.80
CA ILE A 162 23.58 -5.72 0.58
C ILE A 162 24.19 -6.69 -0.45
N CYS A 163 23.89 -7.99 -0.39
CA CYS A 163 24.42 -8.97 -1.34
C CYS A 163 23.87 -8.80 -2.78
N CYS A 164 22.60 -8.42 -2.95
CA CYS A 164 22.04 -8.23 -4.29
C CYS A 164 22.38 -6.87 -4.93
N PHE A 165 22.49 -5.80 -4.16
CA PHE A 165 22.80 -4.49 -4.76
C PHE A 165 24.29 -4.31 -5.09
N HIS A 166 25.19 -5.00 -4.41
CA HIS A 166 26.63 -4.89 -4.63
C HIS A 166 27.15 -5.73 -5.82
N HIS A 167 26.29 -6.58 -6.40
CA HIS A 167 26.65 -7.50 -7.48
C HIS A 167 25.98 -7.16 -8.83
N PHE A 168 24.97 -6.29 -8.83
CA PHE A 168 24.16 -5.92 -10.00
C PHE A 168 24.23 -4.43 -10.36
N CYS A 169 24.89 -3.63 -9.52
CA CYS A 169 25.50 -2.35 -9.85
C CYS A 169 27.03 -2.57 -9.75
#